data_AF-A0A948FAD7-F1
#
_entry.id   AF-A0A948FAD7-F1
#
_cell.length_a   1.000
_cell.length_b   1.000
_cell.length_c   1.000
_cell.angle_alpha   90.00
_cell.angle_beta   90.00
_cell.angle_gamma   90.00
#
_symmetry.space_group_name_H-M   'P 1'
#
loop_
_entity.id
_entity.type
_entity.pdbx_description
1 polymer ?
#
loop_
_entity_poly.entity_id
_entity_poly.type
_entity_poly.pdbx_seq_one_letter_code
_entity_poly.pdbx_strand_id
1 'polypeptide(L)'
;MQTGVIDKRTLANGTVLSVIDNSRKIAGDRWLVEINCLAEILLSEDLVSGGRERNPDLDDRIMNKMAGKLVFSLDKKRYFVADNEKQDVMNVLVSQIFDNILSYLGNPAFPRKLFDRRYDELRTICLLEQNQSERVEVEEEEGPADFSACFKD
;
A
#
# COMPACT_ATOMS: atom_id res chain seq x y z
N MET A 1 2.18 -20.10 -11.05
CA MET A 1 2.72 -19.36 -9.89
C MET A 1 2.34 -20.16 -8.66
N GLN A 2 3.28 -20.49 -7.79
CA GLN A 2 2.95 -21.20 -6.55
C GLN A 2 2.83 -20.13 -5.47
N THR A 3 1.61 -19.66 -5.26
CA THR A 3 1.31 -18.69 -4.19
C THR A 3 0.79 -19.49 -3.01
N GLY A 4 1.55 -19.53 -1.92
CA GLY A 4 1.20 -20.29 -0.72
C GLY A 4 1.37 -19.44 0.52
N VAL A 5 0.34 -19.41 1.39
CA VAL A 5 0.50 -18.83 2.72
C VAL A 5 1.43 -19.74 3.52
N ILE A 6 2.62 -19.24 3.85
CA ILE A 6 3.60 -19.94 4.67
C ILE A 6 3.18 -19.85 6.13
N ASP A 7 2.75 -18.66 6.55
CA ASP A 7 2.36 -18.39 7.93
C ASP A 7 1.32 -17.28 8.00
N LYS A 8 0.45 -17.35 9.00
CA LYS A 8 -0.52 -16.31 9.31
C LYS A 8 -0.72 -16.23 10.80
N ARG A 9 -0.51 -15.04 11.37
CA ARG A 9 -0.63 -14.81 12.81
C ARG A 9 -1.16 -13.42 13.13
N THR A 10 -1.81 -13.30 14.27
CA THR A 10 -2.25 -12.02 14.83
C THR A 10 -1.24 -11.57 15.87
N LEU A 11 -0.77 -10.32 15.76
CA LEU A 11 0.17 -9.72 16.69
C LEU A 11 -0.56 -9.10 17.89
N ALA A 12 0.17 -8.80 18.96
CA ALA A 12 -0.40 -8.27 20.22
C ALA A 12 -1.17 -6.94 20.05
N ASN A 13 -0.84 -6.16 19.02
CA ASN A 13 -1.52 -4.90 18.68
C ASN A 13 -2.72 -5.08 17.71
N GLY A 14 -3.16 -6.32 17.46
CA GLY A 14 -4.27 -6.63 16.56
C GLY A 14 -3.91 -6.69 15.07
N THR A 15 -2.66 -6.40 14.70
CA THR A 15 -2.19 -6.51 13.30
C THR A 15 -2.22 -7.97 12.86
N VAL A 16 -2.81 -8.25 11.70
CA VAL A 16 -2.79 -9.57 11.07
C VAL A 16 -1.60 -9.63 10.12
N LEU A 17 -0.60 -10.45 10.45
CA LEU A 17 0.57 -10.69 9.61
C LEU A 17 0.37 -11.97 8.79
N SER A 18 0.50 -11.86 7.47
CA SER A 18 0.53 -12.98 6.54
C SER A 18 1.88 -13.03 5.84
N VAL A 19 2.50 -14.21 5.78
CA VAL A 19 3.75 -14.47 5.06
C VAL A 19 3.45 -15.39 3.88
N ILE A 20 3.75 -14.93 2.67
CA ILE A 20 3.32 -15.56 1.43
C ILE A 20 4.56 -15.92 0.60
N ASP A 21 4.66 -17.20 0.19
CA ASP A 21 5.60 -17.65 -0.83
C ASP A 21 5.07 -17.22 -2.20
N ASN A 22 5.82 -16.40 -2.93
CA ASN A 22 5.57 -16.04 -4.32
C ASN A 22 6.68 -16.58 -5.25
N SER A 23 7.45 -17.55 -4.78
CA SER A 23 8.57 -18.13 -5.52
C SER A 23 8.15 -18.75 -6.85
N ARG A 24 9.01 -18.61 -7.84
CA ARG A 24 8.79 -19.15 -9.20
C ARG A 24 10.09 -19.51 -9.88
N LYS A 25 10.04 -20.50 -10.78
CA LYS A 25 11.16 -20.78 -11.70
C LYS A 25 11.33 -19.63 -12.67
N ILE A 26 12.58 -19.24 -12.92
CA ILE A 26 12.98 -18.23 -13.90
C ILE A 26 13.50 -18.91 -15.17
N ALA A 27 14.41 -19.89 -15.02
CA ALA A 27 14.99 -20.63 -16.15
C ALA A 27 15.59 -21.95 -15.67
N GLY A 28 15.25 -23.08 -16.30
CA GLY A 28 15.80 -24.39 -15.94
C GLY A 28 15.59 -24.74 -14.46
N ASP A 29 16.70 -24.90 -13.74
CA ASP A 29 16.76 -25.15 -12.29
C ASP A 29 16.83 -23.87 -11.43
N ARG A 30 16.76 -22.69 -12.05
CA ARG A 30 16.90 -21.41 -11.37
C ARG A 30 15.58 -20.83 -10.92
N TRP A 31 15.53 -20.45 -9.66
CA TRP A 31 14.38 -19.86 -8.98
C TRP A 31 14.57 -18.38 -8.67
N LEU A 32 13.47 -17.64 -8.73
CA LEU A 32 13.21 -16.47 -7.92
C LEU A 32 12.56 -16.99 -6.64
N VAL A 33 13.24 -16.83 -5.51
CA VAL A 33 12.64 -17.05 -4.21
C VAL A 33 12.13 -15.71 -3.72
N GLU A 34 10.82 -15.59 -3.52
CA GLU A 34 10.16 -14.33 -3.15
C GLU A 34 9.20 -14.57 -1.99
N ILE A 35 9.42 -13.84 -0.91
CA ILE A 35 8.55 -13.84 0.26
C ILE A 35 7.93 -12.46 0.39
N ASN A 36 6.60 -12.42 0.39
CA ASN A 36 5.82 -11.22 0.62
C ASN A 36 5.20 -11.28 2.02
N CYS A 37 5.42 -10.24 2.81
CA CYS A 37 4.82 -10.08 4.12
C CYS A 37 3.78 -8.98 4.07
N LEU A 38 2.55 -9.30 4.47
CA LEU A 38 1.43 -8.38 4.53
C LEU A 38 1.00 -8.22 5.98
N ALA A 39 1.09 -7.00 6.49
CA ALA A 39 0.52 -6.59 7.77
C ALA A 39 -0.77 -5.81 7.50
N GLU A 40 -1.90 -6.39 7.89
CA GLU A 40 -3.22 -5.79 7.74
C GLU A 40 -3.73 -5.29 9.10
N ILE A 41 -4.28 -4.08 9.10
CA ILE A 41 -4.85 -3.44 10.28
C ILE A 41 -6.23 -2.93 9.91
N LEU A 42 -7.25 -3.31 10.68
CA LEU A 42 -8.59 -2.77 10.52
C LEU A 42 -8.64 -1.35 11.09
N LEU A 43 -9.24 -0.42 10.34
CA LEU A 43 -9.43 0.95 10.83
C LEU A 43 -10.52 0.96 11.89
N SER A 44 -10.14 1.22 13.14
CA SER A 44 -11.08 1.49 14.23
C SER A 44 -11.36 2.99 14.34
N GLU A 45 -12.51 3.35 14.90
CA GLU A 45 -12.88 4.76 15.15
C GLU A 45 -11.84 5.49 16.01
N ASP A 46 -11.23 4.79 16.99
CA ASP A 46 -10.18 5.34 17.85
C ASP A 46 -8.93 5.75 17.05
N LEU A 47 -8.54 4.93 16.06
CA LEU A 47 -7.38 5.19 15.22
C LEU A 47 -7.62 6.42 14.33
N VAL A 48 -8.84 6.54 13.81
CA VAL A 48 -9.26 7.63 12.91
C VAL A 48 -9.46 8.96 13.66
N SER A 49 -9.97 8.91 14.89
CA SER A 49 -10.39 10.10 15.64
C SER A 49 -9.27 10.81 16.41
N GLY A 50 -8.07 10.24 16.42
CA GLY A 50 -6.96 10.70 17.25
C GLY A 50 -6.29 12.00 16.80
N GLY A 51 -6.95 13.16 16.97
CA GLY A 51 -6.27 14.44 17.21
C GLY A 51 -5.80 15.24 15.99
N ARG A 52 -6.57 15.23 14.88
CA ARG A 52 -6.31 16.09 13.72
C ARG A 52 -7.49 17.04 13.46
N GLU A 53 -7.19 18.22 12.93
CA GLU A 53 -8.19 19.14 12.41
C GLU A 53 -8.88 18.47 11.22
N ARG A 54 -10.20 18.28 11.32
CA ARG A 54 -10.97 17.53 10.33
C ARG A 54 -11.50 18.45 9.24
N ASN A 55 -11.32 18.03 8.00
CA ASN A 55 -12.07 18.55 6.87
C ASN A 55 -12.95 17.40 6.35
N PRO A 56 -14.27 17.39 6.64
CA PRO A 56 -15.14 16.25 6.35
C PRO A 56 -15.02 15.73 4.91
N ASP A 57 -15.03 16.62 3.92
CA ASP A 57 -14.99 16.23 2.50
C ASP A 57 -13.65 15.59 2.10
N LEU A 58 -12.54 16.13 2.63
CA LEU A 58 -11.20 15.60 2.38
C LEU A 58 -10.98 14.28 3.13
N ASP A 59 -11.43 14.22 4.38
CA ASP A 59 -11.30 13.07 5.25
C ASP A 59 -12.09 11.88 4.68
N ASP A 60 -13.32 12.09 4.21
CA ASP A 60 -14.15 11.05 3.59
C ASP A 60 -13.50 10.49 2.33
N ARG A 61 -12.93 11.34 1.47
CA ARG A 61 -12.18 10.89 0.28
C ARG A 61 -10.95 10.06 0.66
N ILE A 62 -10.21 10.48 1.70
CA ILE A 62 -9.04 9.75 2.19
C ILE A 62 -9.47 8.38 2.75
N MET A 63 -10.51 8.33 3.59
CA MET A 63 -11.00 7.09 4.18
C MET A 63 -11.54 6.12 3.13
N ASN A 64 -12.26 6.63 2.11
CA ASN A 64 -12.70 5.84 0.97
C ASN A 64 -11.52 5.21 0.22
N LYS A 65 -10.41 5.94 0.02
CA LYS A 65 -9.17 5.41 -0.58
C LYS A 65 -8.46 4.38 0.31
N MET A 66 -8.65 4.41 1.63
CA MET A 66 -8.13 3.38 2.55
C MET A 66 -9.00 2.12 2.60
N ALA A 67 -10.27 2.19 2.16
CA ALA A 67 -11.18 1.05 2.09
C ALA A 67 -11.28 0.26 3.42
N GLY A 68 -11.30 0.96 4.55
CA GLY A 68 -11.50 0.37 5.89
C GLY A 68 -10.29 -0.41 6.46
N LYS A 69 -9.15 -0.47 5.76
CA LYS A 69 -7.95 -1.15 6.27
C LYS A 69 -6.65 -0.46 5.88
N LEU A 70 -5.64 -0.62 6.72
CA LEU A 70 -4.25 -0.29 6.38
C LEU A 70 -3.52 -1.58 6.01
N VAL A 71 -2.77 -1.50 4.92
CA VAL A 71 -1.91 -2.60 4.48
C VAL A 71 -0.48 -2.08 4.42
N PHE A 72 0.40 -2.75 5.15
CA PHE A 72 1.84 -2.60 5.01
C PHE A 72 2.39 -3.85 4.36
N SER A 73 3.15 -3.69 3.28
CA SER A 73 3.80 -4.79 2.58
C SER A 73 5.32 -4.68 2.66
N LEU A 74 5.98 -5.83 2.74
CA LEU A 74 7.41 -5.96 2.65
C LEU A 74 7.76 -7.17 1.79
N ASP A 75 8.60 -6.95 0.79
CA ASP A 75 9.10 -8.02 -0.06
C ASP A 75 10.56 -8.34 0.25
N LYS A 76 10.87 -9.64 0.34
CA LYS A 76 12.22 -10.18 0.39
C LYS A 76 12.39 -11.16 -0.75
N LYS A 77 13.38 -10.92 -1.59
CA LYS A 77 13.60 -11.72 -2.79
C LYS A 77 15.05 -12.07 -3.03
N ARG A 78 15.28 -13.24 -3.61
CA ARG A 78 16.58 -13.70 -4.09
C ARG A 78 16.43 -14.34 -5.47
N TYR A 79 17.25 -13.89 -6.41
CA TYR A 79 17.25 -14.37 -7.79
C TYR A 79 18.29 -15.48 -8.00
N PHE A 80 18.08 -16.28 -9.04
CA PHE A 80 19.02 -17.31 -9.53
C PHE A 80 19.39 -18.40 -8.52
N VAL A 81 18.49 -18.71 -7.59
CA VAL A 81 18.66 -19.77 -6.59
C VAL A 81 18.54 -21.13 -7.27
N ALA A 82 19.47 -22.05 -7.00
CA ALA A 82 19.37 -23.40 -7.54
C ALA A 82 18.20 -24.18 -6.91
N ASP A 83 17.63 -25.15 -7.63
CA ASP A 83 16.46 -25.93 -7.20
C ASP A 83 16.71 -26.63 -5.85
N ASN A 84 17.92 -27.16 -5.65
CA ASN A 84 18.36 -27.79 -4.40
C ASN A 84 18.61 -26.81 -3.25
N GLU A 85 18.76 -25.51 -3.52
CA GLU A 85 18.97 -24.46 -2.51
C GLU A 85 17.68 -23.69 -2.18
N LYS A 86 16.61 -23.88 -2.97
CA LYS A 86 15.37 -23.09 -2.88
C LYS A 86 14.81 -23.04 -1.46
N GLN A 87 14.71 -24.20 -0.82
CA GLN A 87 14.12 -24.32 0.52
C GLN A 87 14.98 -23.63 1.59
N ASP A 88 16.30 -23.79 1.53
CA ASP A 88 17.21 -23.19 2.50
C ASP A 88 17.21 -21.66 2.39
N VAL A 89 17.27 -21.13 1.15
CA VAL A 89 17.16 -19.68 0.92
C VAL A 89 15.83 -19.15 1.41
N MET A 90 14.73 -19.87 1.17
CA MET A 90 13.40 -19.46 1.66
C MET A 90 13.37 -19.38 3.19
N ASN A 91 13.87 -20.41 3.88
CA ASN A 91 13.92 -20.45 5.35
C ASN A 91 14.75 -19.27 5.91
N VAL A 92 15.87 -18.93 5.27
CA VAL A 92 16.70 -17.77 5.64
C VAL A 92 15.93 -16.46 5.47
N LEU A 93 15.25 -16.26 4.33
CA LEU A 93 14.47 -15.04 4.10
C LEU A 93 13.34 -14.88 5.13
N VAL A 94 12.62 -15.97 5.41
CA VAL A 94 11.54 -15.99 6.41
C VAL A 94 12.10 -15.68 7.81
N SER A 95 13.23 -16.28 8.20
CA SER A 95 13.86 -16.02 9.50
C SER A 95 14.28 -14.56 9.64
N GLN A 96 14.92 -13.99 8.61
CA GLN A 96 15.30 -12.58 8.58
C GLN A 96 14.11 -11.62 8.72
N ILE A 97 12.94 -11.99 8.21
CA ILE A 97 11.72 -11.19 8.40
C ILE A 97 11.33 -11.21 9.88
N PHE A 98 11.24 -12.39 10.49
CA PHE A 98 10.81 -12.52 11.87
C PHE A 98 11.78 -11.86 12.85
N ASP A 99 13.08 -12.03 12.65
CA ASP A 99 14.10 -11.48 13.55
C ASP A 99 14.13 -9.95 13.55
N ASN A 100 13.90 -9.34 12.39
CA ASN A 100 14.08 -7.89 12.23
C ASN A 100 12.79 -7.08 12.34
N ILE A 101 11.65 -7.65 11.95
CA ILE A 101 10.45 -6.87 11.63
C ILE A 101 9.29 -7.20 12.55
N LEU A 102 9.26 -8.39 13.15
CA LEU A 102 8.15 -8.81 14.01
C LEU A 102 7.97 -7.88 15.22
N SER A 103 9.07 -7.43 15.83
CA SER A 103 9.05 -6.48 16.95
C SER A 103 8.50 -5.11 16.54
N TYR A 104 8.86 -4.63 15.35
CA TYR A 104 8.36 -3.39 14.79
C TYR A 104 6.86 -3.47 14.50
N LEU A 105 6.42 -4.53 13.81
CA LEU A 105 5.01 -4.71 13.45
C LEU A 105 4.12 -4.99 14.66
N GLY A 106 4.66 -5.65 15.69
CA GLY A 106 3.94 -5.93 16.95
C GLY A 106 3.90 -4.75 17.92
N ASN A 107 4.61 -3.66 17.64
CA ASN A 107 4.66 -2.49 18.51
C ASN A 107 3.27 -1.81 18.59
N PRO A 108 2.75 -1.47 19.79
CA PRO A 108 1.47 -0.79 19.93
C PRO A 108 1.35 0.55 19.17
N ALA A 109 2.46 1.25 18.93
CA ALA A 109 2.47 2.50 18.18
C ALA A 109 2.49 2.30 16.65
N PHE A 110 2.74 1.09 16.16
CA PHE A 110 2.84 0.81 14.73
C PHE A 110 1.55 1.16 13.95
N PRO A 111 0.34 0.72 14.38
CA PRO A 111 -0.90 1.08 13.69
C PRO A 111 -1.08 2.57 13.51
N ARG A 112 -0.82 3.35 14.57
CA ARG A 112 -0.94 4.81 14.55
C ARG A 112 0.05 5.45 13.58
N LYS A 113 1.32 5.03 13.64
CA LYS A 113 2.36 5.56 12.73
C LYS A 113 2.04 5.23 11.27
N LEU A 114 1.55 4.02 10.99
CA LEU A 114 1.17 3.62 9.64
C LEU A 114 -0.04 4.44 9.15
N PHE A 115 -1.05 4.63 10.01
CA PHE A 115 -2.20 5.47 9.73
C PHE A 115 -1.79 6.90 9.38
N ASP A 116 -1.00 7.55 10.26
CA ASP A 116 -0.58 8.93 10.09
C ASP A 116 0.16 9.12 8.76
N ARG A 117 1.12 8.23 8.46
CA ARG A 117 1.84 8.25 7.19
C ARG A 117 0.92 8.08 6.00
N ARG A 118 0.05 7.06 6.02
CA ARG A 118 -0.84 6.75 4.89
C ARG A 118 -1.84 7.88 4.65
N TYR A 119 -2.31 8.50 5.73
CA TYR A 119 -3.16 9.66 5.68
C TYR A 119 -2.48 10.84 4.98
N ASP A 120 -1.25 11.18 5.37
CA ASP A 120 -0.52 12.31 4.78
C ASP A 120 -0.23 12.10 3.28
N GLU A 121 0.12 10.87 2.90
CA GLU A 121 0.26 10.47 1.49
C GLU A 121 -1.05 10.68 0.71
N LEU A 122 -2.18 10.17 1.24
CA LEU A 122 -3.48 10.27 0.58
C LEU A 122 -4.03 11.69 0.58
N ARG A 123 -3.77 12.48 1.62
CA ARG A 123 -4.13 13.90 1.69
C ARG A 123 -3.48 14.67 0.55
N THR A 124 -2.19 14.43 0.31
CA THR A 124 -1.45 15.05 -0.79
C THR A 124 -2.07 14.68 -2.14
N ILE A 125 -2.39 13.39 -2.34
CA ILE A 125 -3.04 12.91 -3.57
C ILE A 125 -4.42 13.57 -3.76
N CYS A 126 -5.26 13.58 -2.72
CA CYS A 126 -6.61 14.15 -2.81
C CYS A 126 -6.62 15.66 -3.11
N LEU A 127 -5.66 16.41 -2.57
CA LEU A 127 -5.49 17.84 -2.84
C LEU A 127 -5.00 18.08 -4.28
N LEU A 128 -4.07 17.25 -4.77
CA LEU A 128 -3.62 17.32 -6.17
C LEU A 128 -4.76 17.03 -7.15
N GLU A 129 -5.59 16.04 -6.84
CA GLU A 129 -6.79 15.70 -7.62
C GLU A 129 -7.80 16.86 -7.66
N GLN A 130 -8.03 17.56 -6.53
CA GLN A 130 -8.94 18.73 -6.49
C GLN A 130 -8.44 19.86 -7.40
N ASN A 131 -7.17 20.23 -7.27
CA ASN A 131 -6.59 21.29 -8.09
C ASN A 131 -6.58 20.95 -9.60
N GLN A 132 -6.54 19.67 -9.96
CA GLN A 132 -6.64 19.24 -11.36
C GLN A 132 -8.09 19.33 -11.87
N SER A 133 -9.07 18.86 -11.08
CA SER A 133 -10.48 18.99 -11.42
C SER A 133 -10.89 20.46 -11.60
N GLU A 134 -10.46 21.35 -10.70
CA GLU A 134 -10.73 22.79 -10.80
C GLU A 134 -10.10 23.44 -12.04
N ARG A 135 -8.94 22.95 -12.51
CA ARG A 135 -8.30 23.46 -13.74
C ARG A 135 -9.04 23.00 -15.01
N VAL A 136 -9.53 21.77 -15.04
CA VAL A 136 -10.28 21.24 -16.18
C VAL A 136 -11.64 21.94 -16.29
N GLU A 137 -12.32 22.20 -15.17
CA GLU A 137 -13.60 22.95 -15.16
C GLU A 137 -13.44 24.39 -15.69
N VAL A 138 -12.31 25.06 -15.43
CA VAL A 138 -12.04 26.42 -15.94
C VAL A 138 -11.71 26.42 -17.44
N GLU A 139 -10.99 25.40 -17.94
CA GLU A 139 -10.64 25.30 -19.36
C GLU A 139 -11.82 24.90 -20.26
N GLU A 140 -12.85 24.22 -19.72
CA GLU A 140 -14.07 23.87 -20.46
C GLU A 140 -15.05 25.05 -20.62
N GLU A 141 -15.00 26.07 -19.75
CA GLU A 141 -15.80 27.31 -19.90
C GLU A 141 -15.17 28.34 -20.86
N GLU A 142 -13.83 28.40 -20.97
CA GLU A 142 -13.13 29.21 -21.99
C GLU A 142 -12.94 28.45 -23.30
N GLY A 143 -14.03 27.94 -23.88
CA GLY A 143 -14.02 27.55 -25.29
C GLY A 143 -13.56 28.72 -26.17
N PRO A 144 -12.79 28.50 -27.26
CA PRO A 144 -12.35 29.57 -28.13
C PRO A 144 -13.57 30.37 -28.58
N ALA A 145 -13.55 31.69 -28.37
CA ALA A 145 -14.60 32.59 -28.84
C ALA A 145 -14.96 32.20 -30.28
N ASP A 146 -16.25 31.97 -30.52
CA ASP A 146 -16.75 31.46 -31.78
C ASP A 146 -16.29 32.34 -32.96
N PHE A 147 -15.20 31.92 -33.61
CA PHE A 147 -14.61 32.63 -34.74
C PHE A 147 -15.48 32.55 -36.00
N SER A 148 -16.67 31.93 -35.94
CA SER A 148 -17.66 31.98 -37.01
C SER A 148 -18.16 33.39 -37.31
N ALA A 149 -17.93 34.37 -36.43
CA ALA A 149 -18.20 35.78 -36.70
C ALA A 149 -17.12 36.48 -37.56
N CYS A 150 -15.93 35.91 -37.73
CA CYS A 150 -14.84 36.51 -38.52
C CYS A 150 -14.93 36.22 -40.03
N PHE A 151 -15.87 35.37 -40.44
CA PHE A 151 -16.16 35.07 -41.85
C PHE A 151 -17.61 35.44 -42.14
N LYS A 152 -17.89 36.74 -42.22
CA LYS A 152 -19.03 37.27 -42.97
C LYS A 152 -18.46 38.15 -44.08
N ASP A 153 -18.90 37.82 -45.30
CA ASP A 153 -18.41 38.22 -46.63
C ASP A 153 -17.84 39.65 -46.77
#